data_AF-A0A7Y2DCP5-F1
#
_entry.id   AF-A0A7Y2DCP5-F1
#
_cell.length_a   1.000
_cell.length_b   1.000
_cell.length_c   1.000
_cell.angle_alpha   90.00
_cell.angle_beta   90.00
_cell.angle_gamma   90.00
#
_symmetry.space_group_name_H-M   'P 1'
#
loop_
_entity.id
_entity.type
_entity.pdbx_description
1 polymer ?
#
loop_
_entity_poly.entity_id
_entity_poly.type
_entity_poly.pdbx_seq_one_letter_code
_entity_poly.pdbx_strand_id
1 'polypeptide(L)'
;MVARVELVMETGRAGAPGRLLYELGTRRVSTRWILFNVLVVLNLLDLIFTHVGLQRGVLVEDNPLMREVVKSLWLAASVKVLALATVAGLMWLIRSRRRLVEGTLAVCIAWYTFVVVWNYSLLLSA
;
A
#
# COMPACT_ATOMS: atom_id res chain seq x y z
N MET A 1 -19.91 -14.54 11.57
CA MET A 1 -20.95 -14.00 12.48
C MET A 1 -20.94 -12.48 12.33
N VAL A 2 -21.93 -11.92 11.63
CA VAL A 2 -22.08 -10.47 11.44
C VAL A 2 -23.35 -10.09 12.17
N ALA A 3 -23.24 -9.19 13.15
CA ALA A 3 -24.38 -8.70 13.90
C ALA A 3 -25.34 -7.97 12.96
N ARG A 4 -26.48 -8.60 12.68
CA ARG A 4 -27.62 -8.03 11.97
C ARG A 4 -28.39 -7.20 13.00
N VAL A 5 -28.11 -5.90 13.06
CA VAL A 5 -28.95 -4.96 13.82
C VAL A 5 -30.21 -4.73 12.99
N GLU A 6 -31.25 -5.52 13.28
CA GLU A 6 -32.61 -5.27 12.82
C GLU A 6 -33.19 -4.11 13.64
N LEU A 7 -33.05 -2.89 13.11
CA LEU A 7 -33.85 -1.76 13.57
C LEU A 7 -35.17 -1.79 12.81
N VAL A 8 -36.15 -2.43 13.45
CA VAL A 8 -37.58 -2.17 13.22
C VAL A 8 -37.86 -0.75 13.73
N MET A 9 -38.13 0.19 12.82
CA MET A 9 -38.92 1.39 13.12
C MET A 9 -39.65 1.90 11.87
N GLU A 10 -40.96 1.67 11.90
CA GLU A 10 -42.05 2.60 11.55
C GLU A 10 -42.09 3.26 10.17
N THR A 11 -43.10 2.82 9.41
CA THR A 11 -44.06 3.63 8.66
C THR A 11 -44.03 5.14 8.95
N GLY A 12 -43.19 5.85 8.21
CA GLY A 12 -43.22 7.31 8.13
C GLY A 12 -42.47 7.75 6.88
N ARG A 13 -43.11 8.53 6.03
CA ARG A 13 -42.55 9.12 4.80
C ARG A 13 -41.28 9.94 5.12
N ALA A 14 -40.13 9.28 5.21
CA ALA A 14 -38.84 9.95 5.27
C ALA A 14 -38.41 10.29 3.84
N GLY A 15 -38.49 11.59 3.51
CA GLY A 15 -38.16 12.13 2.21
C GLY A 15 -36.73 11.79 1.77
N ALA A 16 -36.52 11.93 0.46
CA ALA A 16 -35.26 11.82 -0.26
C ALA A 16 -33.96 12.29 0.45
N PRO A 17 -33.92 13.33 1.31
CA PRO A 17 -32.67 13.73 1.99
C PRO A 17 -32.05 12.66 2.91
N GLY A 18 -32.84 11.77 3.52
CA GLY A 18 -32.31 10.77 4.45
C GLY A 18 -31.50 9.65 3.77
N ARG A 19 -31.88 9.24 2.55
CA ARG A 19 -31.13 8.23 1.78
C ARG A 19 -29.79 8.77 1.29
N LEU A 20 -29.74 10.03 0.88
CA LEU A 20 -28.53 10.68 0.38
C LEU A 20 -27.46 10.80 1.47
N LEU A 21 -27.85 11.16 2.69
CA LEU A 21 -26.93 11.24 3.84
C LEU A 21 -26.42 9.86 4.29
N TYR A 22 -27.26 8.82 4.20
CA TYR A 22 -26.85 7.45 4.51
C TYR A 22 -25.91 6.84 3.43
N GLU A 23 -26.14 7.15 2.16
CA GLU A 23 -25.25 6.77 1.05
C GLU A 23 -23.92 7.53 1.07
N LEU A 24 -23.92 8.80 1.49
CA LEU A 24 -22.71 9.60 1.66
C LEU A 24 -21.85 9.10 2.85
N GLY A 25 -22.48 8.57 3.91
CA GLY A 25 -21.80 8.10 5.11
C GLY A 25 -21.10 6.74 4.99
N THR A 26 -21.37 5.96 3.94
CA THR A 26 -20.87 4.58 3.81
C THR A 26 -20.11 4.32 2.51
N ARG A 27 -19.22 5.25 2.10
CA ARG A 27 -18.21 4.96 1.07
C ARG A 27 -17.30 3.83 1.55
N ARG A 28 -17.65 2.59 1.21
CA ARG A 28 -16.77 1.43 1.42
C ARG A 28 -15.50 1.64 0.61
N VAL A 29 -14.43 2.01 1.30
CA VAL A 29 -13.08 2.03 0.71
C VAL A 29 -12.78 0.60 0.26
N SER A 30 -12.42 0.42 -1.01
CA SER A 30 -12.15 -0.91 -1.55
C SER A 30 -10.91 -1.50 -0.85
N THR A 31 -11.00 -2.71 -0.33
CA THR A 31 -9.90 -3.42 0.35
C THR A 31 -8.59 -3.39 -0.46
N ARG A 32 -8.66 -3.65 -1.77
CA ARG A 32 -7.51 -3.51 -2.69
C ARG A 32 -6.79 -2.16 -2.64
N TRP A 33 -7.52 -1.04 -2.48
CA TRP A 33 -6.92 0.28 -2.38
C TRP A 33 -6.29 0.51 -1.02
N ILE A 34 -6.84 -0.09 0.04
CA ILE A 34 -6.19 -0.10 1.37
C ILE A 34 -4.86 -0.84 1.27
N LEU A 35 -4.85 -2.05 0.72
CA LEU A 35 -3.63 -2.85 0.51
C LEU A 35 -2.61 -2.10 -0.35
N PHE A 36 -3.04 -1.46 -1.44
CA PHE A 36 -2.16 -0.65 -2.27
C PHE A 36 -1.54 0.51 -1.48
N ASN A 37 -2.32 1.25 -0.68
CA ASN A 37 -1.77 2.33 0.15
C ASN A 37 -0.76 1.82 1.19
N VAL A 38 -1.00 0.64 1.79
CA VAL A 38 -0.02 0.01 2.68
C VAL A 38 1.28 -0.29 1.92
N LEU A 39 1.19 -0.81 0.69
CA LEU A 39 2.35 -1.07 -0.15
C LEU A 39 3.13 0.23 -0.50
N VAL A 40 2.42 1.34 -0.73
CA VAL A 40 3.03 2.67 -0.95
C VAL A 40 3.83 3.10 0.29
N VAL A 41 3.23 3.01 1.48
CA VAL A 41 3.89 3.38 2.75
C VAL A 41 5.12 2.51 2.99
N LEU A 42 5.02 1.20 2.78
CA LEU A 42 6.16 0.29 2.90
C LEU A 42 7.29 0.64 1.92
N ASN A 43 6.96 0.99 0.68
CA ASN A 43 7.96 1.41 -0.30
C ASN A 43 8.65 2.73 0.07
N LEU A 44 7.93 3.65 0.71
CA LEU A 44 8.50 4.90 1.22
C LEU A 44 9.46 4.63 2.39
N LEU A 45 9.04 3.80 3.35
CA LEU A 45 9.90 3.41 4.48
C LEU A 45 11.16 2.70 4.00
N ASP A 46 11.01 1.77 3.05
CA ASP A 46 12.13 1.07 2.44
C ASP A 46 13.13 2.02 1.77
N LEU A 47 12.63 3.03 1.04
CA LEU A 47 13.49 4.05 0.44
C LEU A 47 14.27 4.84 1.49
N ILE A 48 13.60 5.25 2.58
CA ILE A 48 14.22 6.00 3.67
C ILE A 48 15.31 5.16 4.34
N PHE A 49 14.99 3.92 4.72
CA PHE A 49 15.94 3.05 5.41
C PHE A 49 17.12 2.67 4.53
N THR A 50 16.88 2.38 3.25
CA THR A 50 17.96 2.10 2.29
C THR A 50 18.86 3.32 2.12
N HIS A 51 18.29 4.52 1.98
CA HIS A 51 19.07 5.75 1.84
C HIS A 51 19.92 6.06 3.07
N VAL A 52 19.33 5.95 4.27
CA VAL A 52 20.05 6.16 5.54
C VAL A 52 21.14 5.11 5.73
N GLY A 53 20.87 3.84 5.40
CA GLY A 53 21.85 2.77 5.56
C GLY A 53 23.02 2.88 4.60
N LEU A 54 22.77 3.35 3.37
CA LEU A 54 23.82 3.69 2.41
C LEU A 54 24.66 4.89 2.88
N GLN A 55 24.03 5.94 3.41
CA GLN A 55 24.74 7.12 3.94
C GLN A 55 25.63 6.79 5.14
N ARG A 56 25.19 5.86 6.00
CA ARG A 56 25.96 5.38 7.15
C ARG A 56 27.00 4.30 6.80
N GLY A 57 27.04 3.83 5.54
CA GLY A 57 27.96 2.78 5.09
C GLY A 57 27.61 1.37 5.60
N VAL A 58 26.42 1.18 6.16
CA VAL A 58 25.93 -0.08 6.74
C VAL A 58 25.41 -1.01 5.66
N LEU A 59 24.76 -0.41 4.65
CA LEU A 59 24.29 -1.12 3.47
C LEU A 59 25.29 -0.93 2.33
N VAL A 60 25.60 -2.02 1.64
CA VAL A 60 26.40 -2.01 0.42
C VAL A 60 25.55 -2.57 -0.70
N GLU A 61 25.26 -1.73 -1.70
CA GLU A 61 24.54 -2.19 -2.89
C GLU A 61 25.49 -3.00 -3.77
N ASP A 62 25.24 -4.30 -3.87
CA ASP A 62 26.08 -5.25 -4.60
C ASP A 62 25.70 -5.33 -6.09
N ASN A 63 24.49 -4.89 -6.44
CA ASN A 63 24.05 -4.85 -7.83
C ASN A 63 24.62 -3.60 -8.55
N PRO A 64 25.47 -3.76 -9.59
CA PRO A 64 26.12 -2.63 -10.26
C PRO A 64 25.14 -1.67 -10.94
N LEU A 65 23.99 -2.17 -11.43
CA LEU A 65 22.96 -1.33 -12.04
C LEU A 65 22.21 -0.50 -11.00
N MET A 66 21.84 -1.12 -9.88
CA MET A 66 21.16 -0.43 -8.79
C MET A 66 22.08 0.54 -8.06
N ARG A 67 23.39 0.26 -8.02
CA ARG A 67 24.39 1.13 -7.38
C ARG A 67 24.37 2.55 -7.94
N GLU A 68 24.21 2.73 -9.26
CA GLU A 68 24.09 4.07 -9.85
C GLU A 68 22.72 4.72 -9.55
N VAL A 69 21.66 3.91 -9.51
CA VAL A 69 20.30 4.40 -9.22
C VAL A 69 20.20 4.89 -7.77
N VAL A 70 20.80 4.18 -6.80
CA VAL A 70 20.71 4.52 -5.37
C VAL A 70 21.61 5.68 -4.95
N LYS A 71 22.58 6.09 -5.79
CA LYS A 71 23.36 7.32 -5.58
C LYS A 71 22.48 8.58 -5.63
N SER A 72 21.42 8.56 -6.43
CA SER A 72 20.48 9.66 -6.54
C SER A 72 19.15 9.27 -5.90
N LEU A 73 18.79 9.93 -4.80
CA LEU A 73 17.50 9.73 -4.14
C LEU A 73 16.33 9.91 -5.11
N TRP A 74 16.44 10.86 -6.04
CA TRP A 74 15.42 11.12 -7.06
C TRP A 74 15.27 9.97 -8.06
N LEU A 75 16.37 9.35 -8.49
CA LEU A 75 16.31 8.19 -9.39
C LEU A 75 15.71 6.99 -8.67
N ALA A 76 16.17 6.69 -7.45
CA ALA A 76 15.61 5.62 -6.63
C ALA A 76 14.11 5.81 -6.36
N ALA A 77 13.69 7.04 -6.04
CA ALA A 77 12.28 7.37 -5.86
C ALA A 77 11.47 7.18 -7.16
N SER A 78 12.02 7.62 -8.30
CA SER A 78 11.35 7.52 -9.61
C SER A 78 11.10 6.07 -10.01
N VAL A 79 12.06 5.17 -9.77
CA VAL A 79 11.90 3.73 -10.02
C VAL A 79 10.79 3.14 -9.17
N LYS A 80 10.72 3.49 -7.88
CA LYS A 80 9.64 3.03 -6.99
C LYS A 80 8.28 3.59 -7.41
N VAL A 81 8.19 4.86 -7.79
CA VAL A 81 6.96 5.48 -8.29
C VAL A 81 6.49 4.78 -9.57
N LEU A 82 7.40 4.50 -10.50
CA LEU A 82 7.08 3.79 -11.73
C LEU A 82 6.55 2.37 -11.42
N ALA A 83 7.21 1.63 -10.53
CA ALA A 83 6.77 0.30 -10.11
C ALA A 83 5.37 0.33 -9.47
N LEU A 84 5.11 1.29 -8.57
CA LEU A 84 3.80 1.48 -7.94
C LEU A 84 2.73 1.88 -8.97
N ALA A 85 3.07 2.71 -9.95
CA ALA A 85 2.18 3.07 -11.04
C ALA A 85 1.84 1.85 -11.93
N THR A 86 2.81 0.98 -12.20
CA THR A 86 2.56 -0.29 -12.91
C THR A 86 1.60 -1.18 -12.12
N VAL A 87 1.80 -1.33 -10.80
CA VAL A 87 0.89 -2.09 -9.95
C VAL A 87 -0.51 -1.49 -9.96
N ALA A 88 -0.65 -0.17 -9.82
CA ALA A 88 -1.94 0.51 -9.89
C ALA A 88 -2.63 0.33 -11.25
N GLY A 89 -1.88 0.42 -12.35
CA GLY A 89 -2.37 0.16 -13.71
C GLY A 89 -2.84 -1.27 -13.90
N LEU A 90 -2.08 -2.26 -13.41
CA LEU A 90 -2.47 -3.67 -13.45
C LEU A 90 -3.73 -3.93 -12.62
N MET A 91 -3.85 -3.32 -11.44
CA MET A 91 -5.06 -3.41 -10.61
C MET A 91 -6.28 -2.79 -11.30
N TRP A 92 -6.09 -1.73 -12.09
CA TRP A 92 -7.14 -1.12 -12.88
C TRP A 92 -7.59 -2.05 -14.02
N LEU A 93 -6.64 -2.60 -14.77
CA LEU A 93 -6.88 -3.48 -15.92
C LEU A 93 -7.52 -4.79 -15.48
N ILE A 94 -7.03 -5.42 -14.41
CA ILE A 94 -7.49 -6.72 -13.91
C ILE A 94 -8.64 -6.52 -12.90
N ARG A 95 -9.69 -5.81 -13.30
CA ARG A 95 -10.84 -5.52 -12.44
C ARG A 95 -11.70 -6.75 -12.12
N SER A 96 -11.68 -7.77 -13.00
CA SER A 96 -12.54 -8.95 -12.93
C SER A 96 -12.07 -10.00 -11.92
N ARG A 97 -10.77 -10.06 -11.58
CA ARG A 97 -10.18 -11.10 -10.73
C ARG A 97 -9.78 -10.59 -9.33
N ARG A 98 -10.72 -9.98 -8.62
CA ARG A 98 -10.46 -9.28 -7.35
C ARG A 98 -9.73 -10.10 -6.29
N ARG A 99 -10.12 -11.36 -6.07
CA ARG A 99 -9.49 -12.22 -5.03
C ARG A 99 -8.01 -12.52 -5.31
N LEU A 100 -7.65 -12.72 -6.58
CA LEU A 100 -6.26 -12.95 -6.96
C LEU A 100 -5.42 -11.69 -6.76
N VAL A 101 -5.93 -10.53 -7.17
CA VAL A 101 -5.24 -9.24 -6.99
C VAL A 101 -5.02 -8.94 -5.50
N GLU A 102 -6.03 -9.16 -4.66
CA GLU A 102 -5.92 -8.96 -3.20
C GLU A 102 -4.95 -9.96 -2.56
N GLY A 103 -4.97 -11.23 -2.98
CA GLY A 103 -4.01 -12.24 -2.52
C GLY A 103 -2.56 -11.91 -2.90
N THR A 104 -2.32 -11.54 -4.16
CA THR A 104 -0.98 -11.12 -4.61
C THR A 104 -0.50 -9.88 -3.87
N LEU A 105 -1.37 -8.87 -3.70
CA LEU A 105 -1.03 -7.67 -2.92
C LEU A 105 -0.67 -8.02 -1.46
N ALA A 106 -1.40 -8.93 -0.83
CA ALA A 106 -1.10 -9.37 0.54
C ALA A 106 0.27 -10.05 0.63
N VAL A 107 0.61 -10.90 -0.34
CA VAL A 107 1.94 -11.54 -0.43
C VAL A 107 3.04 -10.49 -0.64
N CYS A 108 2.82 -9.53 -1.55
CA CYS A 108 3.76 -8.42 -1.76
C CYS A 108 3.96 -7.61 -0.48
N ILE A 109 2.88 -7.27 0.23
CA ILE A 109 2.95 -6.54 1.50
C ILE A 109 3.76 -7.33 2.52
N ALA A 110 3.49 -8.62 2.72
CA ALA A 110 4.23 -9.45 3.67
C ALA A 110 5.73 -9.48 3.35
N TRP A 111 6.08 -9.63 2.07
CA TRP A 111 7.47 -9.58 1.61
C TRP A 111 8.13 -8.22 1.85
N TYR A 112 7.45 -7.12 1.49
CA TYR A 112 7.97 -5.78 1.71
C TYR A 112 8.09 -5.43 3.19
N THR A 113 7.17 -5.90 4.04
CA THR A 113 7.29 -5.76 5.50
C THR A 113 8.55 -6.46 5.99
N PHE A 114 8.82 -7.68 5.52
CA PHE A 114 10.05 -8.39 5.88
C PHE A 114 11.30 -7.59 5.48
N VAL A 115 11.37 -7.08 4.25
CA VAL A 115 12.50 -6.26 3.78
C VAL A 115 12.69 -4.98 4.62
N VAL A 116 11.59 -4.28 4.91
CA VAL A 116 11.63 -3.05 5.73
C VAL A 116 12.13 -3.35 7.15
N VAL A 117 11.63 -4.41 7.78
CA VAL A 117 12.07 -4.84 9.11
C VAL A 117 13.54 -5.25 9.10
N TRP A 118 13.97 -5.97 8.08
CA TRP A 118 15.37 -6.35 7.89
C TRP A 118 16.28 -5.13 7.78
N ASN A 119 15.96 -4.19 6.88
CA ASN A 119 16.72 -2.95 6.70
C ASN A 119 16.75 -2.11 7.97
N TYR A 120 15.63 -2.03 8.69
CA TYR A 120 15.56 -1.36 9.99
C TYR A 120 16.45 -2.04 11.04
N SER A 121 16.47 -3.37 11.10
CA SER A 121 17.31 -4.11 12.04
C SER A 121 18.80 -3.88 11.79
N LEU A 122 19.23 -3.83 10.51
CA LEU A 122 20.60 -3.51 10.13
C LEU A 122 20.99 -2.10 10.58
N LEU A 123 20.08 -1.13 10.44
CA LEU A 123 20.29 0.24 10.91
C LEU A 123 20.40 0.37 12.43
N LEU A 124 19.76 -0.51 13.19
CA LEU A 124 19.88 -0.54 14.66
C LEU A 124 21.17 -1.21 15.14
N SER A 125 21.70 -2.15 14.36
CA SER A 125 22.94 -2.87 14.67
C SER A 125 24.23 -2.13 14.30
N ALA A 126 24.11 -0.95 13.71
CA ALA A 126 25.23 -0.13 13.23
C ALA A 126 25.34 1.19 14.00
#